data_AF-A0A3S5DD85-F1
#
_entry.id   AF-A0A3S5DD85-F1
#
_cell.length_a   1.000
_cell.length_b   1.000
_cell.length_c   1.000
_cell.angle_alpha   90.00
_cell.angle_beta   90.00
_cell.angle_gamma   90.00
#
_symmetry.space_group_name_H-M   'P 1'
#
loop_
_entity.id
_entity.type
_entity.pdbx_description
1 polymer ?
#
loop_
_entity_poly.entity_id
_entity_poly.type
_entity_poly.pdbx_seq_one_letter_code
_entity_poly.pdbx_strand_id
1 'polypeptide(L)' 'MNIIAIMGPHGVYYKDEPIKELERALQSLGFSNYLAAK' A
#
# COMPACT_ATOMS: atom_id res chain seq x y z
N MET A 1 7.60 14.47 5.60
CA MET A 1 8.21 13.51 4.65
C MET A 1 7.38 12.24 4.76
N ASN A 2 6.33 12.12 3.93
CA ASN A 2 5.20 11.21 4.18
C ASN A 2 5.13 10.13 3.10
N ILE A 3 6.25 9.48 2.83
CA ILE A 3 6.34 8.49 1.75
C ILE A 3 6.48 7.09 2.35
N ILE A 4 5.59 6.17 1.95
CA ILE A 4 5.57 4.78 2.42
C ILE A 4 5.73 3.84 1.21
N ALA A 5 6.68 2.92 1.31
CA ALA A 5 6.87 1.86 0.33
C ALA A 5 5.99 0.67 0.66
N ILE A 6 5.15 0.26 -0.28
CA ILE A 6 4.31 -0.93 -0.13
C ILE A 6 4.92 -2.03 -0.98
N MET A 7 5.23 -3.15 -0.31
CA MET A 7 5.80 -4.34 -0.94
C MET A 7 4.81 -4.86 -1.99
N GLY A 8 5.33 -5.21 -3.17
CA GLY A 8 4.53 -5.60 -4.32
C GLY A 8 3.56 -6.77 -4.08
N PRO A 9 2.68 -7.04 -5.06
CA PRO A 9 1.56 -7.96 -4.92
C PRO A 9 2.01 -9.33 -4.42
N HIS A 10 1.41 -9.80 -3.32
CA HIS A 10 1.73 -11.09 -2.74
C HIS A 10 1.10 -12.25 -3.53
N GLY A 11 0.18 -11.95 -4.46
CA GLY A 11 -0.49 -12.92 -5.32
C GLY A 11 -1.55 -13.73 -4.57
N VAL A 12 -2.04 -13.21 -3.45
CA VAL A 12 -2.93 -13.92 -2.54
C VAL A 12 -3.99 -12.95 -2.00
N TYR A 13 -5.26 -13.23 -2.32
CA TYR A 13 -6.40 -12.33 -2.06
C TYR A 13 -6.45 -11.81 -0.62
N TYR A 14 -6.29 -12.69 0.38
CA TYR A 14 -6.37 -12.33 1.79
C TYR A 14 -5.24 -11.40 2.28
N LYS A 15 -4.16 -11.24 1.50
CA LYS A 15 -3.09 -10.28 1.79
C LYS A 15 -3.25 -9.00 0.98
N ASP A 16 -3.69 -9.12 -0.27
CA ASP A 16 -3.81 -7.99 -1.18
C ASP A 16 -4.99 -7.06 -0.82
N GLU A 17 -6.08 -7.60 -0.27
CA GLU A 17 -7.25 -6.81 0.13
C GLU A 17 -6.97 -5.87 1.33
N PRO A 18 -6.40 -6.34 2.46
CA PRO A 18 -5.98 -5.45 3.56
C PRO A 18 -4.92 -4.42 3.14
N ILE A 19 -4.02 -4.76 2.20
CA ILE A 19 -3.02 -3.82 1.69
C ILE A 19 -3.70 -2.67 0.93
N LYS A 20 -4.71 -2.95 0.11
CA LYS A 20 -5.48 -1.91 -0.60
C LYS A 20 -6.27 -1.01 0.34
N GLU A 21 -6.80 -1.56 1.43
CA GLU A 21 -7.47 -0.75 2.46
C GLU A 21 -6.48 0.16 3.19
N LEU A 22 -5.30 -0.37 3.53
CA LEU A 22 -4.20 0.41 4.10
C LEU A 22 -3.76 1.53 3.16
N GLU A 23 -3.62 1.26 1.85
CA GLU A 23 -3.30 2.28 0.85
C GLU A 23 -4.27 3.45 0.85
N ARG A 24 -5.57 3.15 0.88
CA ARG A 24 -6.62 4.17 0.91
C ARG A 24 -6.58 4.99 2.21
N ALA A 25 -6.34 4.33 3.34
CA ALA A 25 -6.20 5.01 4.63
C ALA A 25 -4.96 5.91 4.68
N LEU A 26 -3.84 5.48 4.11
CA LEU A 26 -2.63 6.28 4.03
C LEU A 26 -2.81 7.50 3.10
N GLN A 27 -3.50 7.33 1.97
CA GLN A 27 -3.85 8.44 1.08
C GLN A 27 -4.75 9.47 1.75
N SER A 28 -5.74 9.06 2.54
CA SER A 28 -6.61 10.00 3.28
C SER A 28 -5.87 10.78 4.37
N LEU A 29 -4.77 10.23 4.90
CA LEU A 29 -3.88 10.88 5.86
C LEU A 29 -2.80 11.76 5.19
N GLY A 30 -2.83 11.89 3.86
CA GLY A 30 -1.87 12.70 3.10
C GLY A 30 -0.49 12.04 2.94
N PHE A 31 -0.41 10.71 3.05
CA PHE A 31 0.78 9.96 2.68
C PHE A 31 0.77 9.62 1.19
N SER A 32 1.90 9.84 0.53
CA SER A 32 2.12 9.34 -0.82
C SER A 32 2.71 7.94 -0.73
N ASN A 33 2.02 6.95 -1.30
CA ASN A 33 2.51 5.58 -1.41
C ASN A 33 3.07 5.32 -2.82
N TYR A 34 4.17 4.58 -2.91
CA TYR A 34 4.65 4.02 -4.17
C TYR A 34 4.77 2.51 -4.03
N LEU A 35 4.37 1.80 -5.08
CA LEU A 35 4.50 0.35 -5.14
C LEU A 35 5.97 0.01 -5.40
N ALA A 36 6.63 -0.63 -4.44
CA ALA A 36 7.96 -1.18 -4.66
C ALA A 36 7.79 -2.50 -5.41
N ALA A 37 7.81 -2.42 -6.74
CA ALA A 37 8.01 -3.59 -7.59
C ALA A 37 9.44 -4.11 -7.34
N LYS A 38 9.55 -5.40 -7.03
CA LYS A 38 10.80 -6.08 -6.72
C LYS A 38 11.82 -5.96 -7.85
#